data_AF-A0A7G2LRM4-F1
#
_entry.id   AF-A0A7G2LRM4-F1
#
_cell.length_a   1.000
_cell.length_b   1.000
_cell.length_c   1.000
_cell.angle_alpha   90.00
_cell.angle_beta   90.00
_cell.angle_gamma   90.00
#
_symmetry.space_group_name_H-M   'P 1'
#
loop_
_entity.id
_entity.type
_entity.pdbx_description
1 polymer ?
#
loop_
_entity_poly.entity_id
_entity_poly.type
_entity_poly.pdbx_seq_one_letter_code
_entity_poly.pdbx_strand_id
1 'polypeptide(L)' 'EALQAGRIGGAGLDVYEFEPQVPQALRDLDNVVLLPHLGTAAHEVRVDMGLMAVANLQAFIEGETPPNRV' A
#
# COMPACT_ATOMS: atom_id res chain seq x y z
N GLU A 1 -3.86 12.19 18.56
CA GLU A 1 -4.25 13.53 19.03
C GLU A 1 -5.33 14.23 18.21
N ALA A 2 -5.11 14.63 16.95
CA ALA A 2 -6.07 15.45 16.21
C ALA A 2 -7.45 14.77 16.00
N LEU A 3 -7.46 13.47 15.70
CA LEU A 3 -8.67 12.65 15.58
C LEU A 3 -9.39 12.48 16.91
N GLN A 4 -8.65 12.18 17.98
CA GLN A 4 -9.19 12.05 19.35
C GLN A 4 -9.79 13.38 19.86
N ALA A 5 -9.16 14.50 19.54
CA ALA A 5 -9.62 15.84 19.92
C ALA A 5 -10.72 16.38 18.98
N GLY A 6 -11.17 15.62 17.98
CA GLY A 6 -12.17 16.06 17.01
C GLY A 6 -11.74 17.21 16.10
N ARG A 7 -10.44 17.57 16.08
CA ARG A 7 -9.90 18.56 15.15
C ARG A 7 -9.94 18.06 13.71
N ILE A 8 -9.84 16.75 13.54
CA ILE A 8 -10.11 16.04 12.29
C ILE A 8 -11.34 15.17 12.54
N GLY A 9 -12.36 15.29 11.68
CA GLY A 9 -13.63 14.59 11.84
C GLY A 9 -13.52 13.07 11.69
N GLY A 10 -12.59 12.60 10.86
CA GLY A 10 -12.27 11.18 10.70
C GLY A 10 -11.15 10.95 9.70
N ALA A 11 -10.69 9.70 9.55
CA ALA A 11 -9.65 9.32 8.61
C ALA A 11 -9.86 7.92 8.03
N GLY A 12 -9.52 7.73 6.75
CA GLY A 12 -9.35 6.42 6.13
C GLY A 12 -7.87 6.18 5.88
N LEU A 13 -7.31 5.12 6.48
CA LEU A 13 -5.89 4.81 6.41
C LEU A 13 -5.69 3.42 5.82
N ASP A 14 -4.90 3.33 4.75
CA ASP A 14 -4.44 2.06 4.18
C ASP A 14 -2.97 1.76 4.51
N VAL A 15 -2.22 2.76 4.98
CA VAL A 15 -0.80 2.63 5.33
C VAL A 15 -0.50 3.19 6.72
N TYR A 16 0.57 2.68 7.33
CA TYR A 16 1.05 3.10 8.65
C TYR A 16 2.57 3.25 8.65
N GLU A 17 3.08 4.10 9.55
CA GLU A 17 4.52 4.38 9.64
C GLU A 17 5.34 3.13 9.98
N PHE A 18 4.81 2.23 10.82
CA PHE A 18 5.50 1.03 11.29
C PHE A 18 4.72 -0.26 10.97
N GLU A 19 4.32 -0.44 9.72
CA GLU A 19 3.62 -1.66 9.28
C GLU A 19 4.35 -2.96 9.65
N PRO A 20 3.63 -4.02 10.07
CA PRO A 20 2.17 -4.15 10.12
C PRO A 20 1.53 -3.61 11.42
N GLN A 21 2.29 -2.89 12.24
CA GLN A 21 1.83 -2.43 13.55
C GLN A 21 0.91 -1.21 13.37
N VAL A 22 -0.34 -1.38 13.76
CA VAL A 22 -1.32 -0.29 13.80
C VAL A 22 -1.36 0.30 15.20
N PRO A 23 -1.14 1.61 15.39
CA PRO A 23 -1.21 2.24 16.71
C PRO A 23 -2.52 1.95 17.42
N GLN A 24 -2.46 1.48 18.67
CA GLN A 24 -3.64 1.16 19.48
C GLN A 24 -4.64 2.32 19.54
N ALA A 25 -4.13 3.54 19.71
CA ALA A 25 -4.91 4.77 19.77
C ALA A 25 -5.73 5.05 18.49
N LEU A 26 -5.37 4.48 17.33
CA LEU A 26 -6.19 4.54 16.11
C LEU A 26 -7.24 3.43 16.09
N ARG A 27 -6.89 2.22 16.54
CA ARG A 27 -7.80 1.06 16.56
C ARG A 27 -8.98 1.25 17.52
N ASP A 28 -8.80 2.10 18.53
CA ASP A 28 -9.82 2.40 19.54
C ASP A 28 -10.80 3.51 19.11
N LEU A 29 -10.61 4.12 17.93
CA LEU A 29 -11.45 5.23 17.44
C LEU A 29 -12.58 4.73 16.55
N ASP A 30 -13.80 5.23 16.79
CA ASP A 30 -14.97 4.94 15.94
C ASP A 30 -14.99 5.78 14.65
N ASN A 31 -14.24 6.88 14.60
CA ASN A 31 -14.21 7.81 13.47
C ASN A 31 -13.08 7.53 12.48
N VAL A 32 -12.58 6.30 12.42
CA VAL A 32 -11.56 5.89 11.45
C VAL A 32 -11.94 4.58 10.75
N VAL A 33 -11.43 4.43 9.52
CA VAL A 33 -11.44 3.16 8.79
C VAL A 33 -9.99 2.77 8.51
N LEU A 34 -9.61 1.56 8.92
CA LEU A 34 -8.24 1.07 8.90
C LEU A 34 -8.15 -0.16 8.00
N LEU A 35 -7.30 -0.11 6.98
CA LEU A 35 -7.05 -1.20 6.04
C LEU A 35 -5.57 -1.65 6.12
N PRO A 36 -5.28 -2.93 5.83
CA PRO A 36 -3.93 -3.48 5.90
C PRO A 36 -3.19 -3.40 4.54
N HIS A 37 -2.93 -2.19 4.04
CA HIS A 37 -2.15 -1.93 2.81
C HIS A 37 -2.70 -2.67 1.58
N LEU A 38 -3.97 -2.46 1.31
CA LEU A 38 -4.74 -3.12 0.26
C LEU A 38 -4.85 -2.33 -1.04
N GLY A 39 -4.21 -1.17 -1.16
CA GLY A 39 -4.35 -0.28 -2.32
C GLY A 39 -4.19 -0.96 -3.69
N THR A 40 -3.33 -1.98 -3.79
CA THR A 40 -3.12 -2.78 -5.03
C THR A 40 -3.65 -4.21 -4.93
N ALA A 41 -4.39 -4.57 -3.87
CA ALA A 41 -4.84 -5.94 -3.61
C ALA A 41 -6.07 -6.37 -4.44
N ALA A 42 -6.20 -5.87 -5.67
CA ALA A 42 -7.12 -6.42 -6.67
C ALA A 42 -6.39 -7.50 -7.49
N HIS A 43 -7.09 -8.56 -7.86
CA HIS A 43 -6.50 -9.70 -8.56
C HIS A 43 -5.84 -9.26 -9.88
N GLU A 44 -6.55 -8.48 -10.69
CA GLU A 44 -6.08 -8.00 -11.99
C GLU A 44 -4.83 -7.12 -11.83
N VAL A 45 -4.86 -6.19 -10.85
CA VAL A 45 -3.73 -5.30 -10.56
C VAL A 45 -2.49 -6.09 -10.13
N ARG A 46 -2.64 -7.08 -9.25
CA ARG A 46 -1.51 -7.92 -8.81
C ARG A 46 -0.96 -8.79 -9.94
N VAL A 47 -1.81 -9.32 -10.82
CA VAL A 47 -1.39 -10.08 -11.99
C VAL A 47 -0.56 -9.19 -12.93
N ASP A 48 -1.07 -8.00 -13.26
CA ASP A 48 -0.38 -7.08 -14.17
C ASP A 48 0.97 -6.61 -13.61
N MET A 49 1.04 -6.28 -12.31
CA MET A 49 2.29 -5.95 -11.63
C MET A 49 3.29 -7.12 -11.65
N GLY A 50 2.80 -8.35 -11.45
CA GLY A 50 3.63 -9.56 -11.52
C GLY A 50 4.19 -9.78 -12.92
N LEU A 51 3.36 -9.66 -13.96
CA LEU A 51 3.79 -9.78 -15.36
C LEU A 51 4.79 -8.67 -15.74
N MET A 52 4.59 -7.45 -15.24
CA MET A 52 5.53 -6.35 -15.42
C MET A 52 6.91 -6.68 -14.82
N ALA A 53 6.95 -7.24 -13.60
CA ALA A 53 8.21 -7.66 -12.99
C ALA A 53 8.90 -8.78 -13.79
N VAL A 54 8.15 -9.77 -14.28
CA VAL A 54 8.68 -10.84 -15.14
C VAL A 54 9.27 -10.29 -16.43
N ALA A 55 8.58 -9.36 -17.10
CA ALA A 55 9.07 -8.74 -18.33
C ALA A 55 10.40 -7.99 -18.11
N ASN A 56 10.57 -7.32 -16.97
CA ASN A 56 11.85 -6.68 -16.62
C ASN A 56 12.98 -7.70 -16.44
N LEU A 57 12.70 -8.84 -15.79
CA LEU A 57 13.69 -9.89 -15.61
C LEU A 57 14.11 -10.53 -16.94
N GLN A 58 13.15 -10.78 -17.83
CA GLN A 58 13.41 -11.33 -19.16
C GLN A 58 14.32 -10.41 -19.97
N ALA A 59 13.97 -9.13 -20.09
CA ALA A 59 14.78 -8.14 -20.81
C ALA A 59 16.21 -8.06 -20.24
N PHE A 60 16.37 -8.07 -18.91
CA PHE A 60 17.69 -8.05 -18.29
C PHE A 60 18.53 -9.29 -18.64
N ILE A 61 17.94 -10.49 -18.57
CA ILE A 61 18.62 -11.76 -18.87
C ILE A 61 19.06 -11.83 -20.33
N GLU A 62 18.26 -11.25 -21.24
CA GLU A 62 18.54 -11.19 -22.67
C GLU A 62 19.58 -10.12 -23.05
N GLY A 63 20.07 -9.35 -22.06
CA GLY A 63 21.00 -8.24 -22.30
C GLY A 63 20.33 -6.99 -22.87
N GLU A 64 19.01 -6.95 -22.89
CA GLU A 64 18.21 -5.79 -23.26
C GLU A 64 18.07 -4.80 -22.09
N THR A 65 17.55 -3.61 -22.39
CA THR A 65 17.26 -2.62 -21.34
C THR A 65 15.91 -2.92 -20.70
N PRO A 66 15.82 -3.12 -19.36
CA PRO A 66 14.54 -3.35 -18.71
C PRO A 66 13.58 -2.17 -18.90
N PRO A 67 12.28 -2.42 -19.18
CA PRO A 67 11.30 -1.39 -19.49
C PRO A 67 10.95 -0.46 -18.31
N ASN A 68 11.14 -0.88 -17.05
CA ASN A 68 10.78 -0.12 -15.86
C ASN A 68 11.99 0.15 -14.95
N ARG A 69 12.95 0.95 -15.44
CA ARG A 69 14.08 1.44 -14.63
C ARG A 69 13.65 2.61 -13.73
N VAL A 70 14.22 2.67 -12.53
CA VAL A 70 14.06 3.76 -11.56
C VAL A 70 15.20 4.76 -11.63
#